data_AF-A0A9E5N0G9-F1
#
_entry.id   AF-A0A9E5N0G9-F1
#
_cell.length_a   1.000
_cell.length_b   1.000
_cell.length_c   1.000
_cell.angle_alpha   90.00
_cell.angle_beta   90.00
_cell.angle_gamma   90.00
#
_symmetry.space_group_name_H-M   'P 1'
#
loop_
_entity.id
_entity.type
_entity.pdbx_description
1 polymer ?
#
loop_
_entity_poly.entity_id
_entity_poly.type
_entity_poly.pdbx_seq_one_letter_code
_entity_poly.pdbx_strand_id
1 'polypeptide(L)'
;MAVCWDLPSAAAEAGRVYGQQNAKGQVNTSKPPLPPGVKAGAHGGSHGYLTSEFVDAILRDRKPWVDVAQSLNMTVAGIVAHQSALKDGELLKIPQYKL
;
A
#
# COMPACT_ATOMS: atom_id res chain seq x y z
N MET A 1 -7.10 -0.41 1.99
CA MET A 1 -6.24 -1.54 2.41
C MET A 1 -6.96 -2.82 2.06
N ALA A 2 -6.41 -3.64 1.17
CA ALA A 2 -6.96 -4.96 0.90
C ALA A 2 -6.66 -5.86 2.12
N VAL A 3 -7.66 -6.04 2.97
CA VAL A 3 -7.62 -7.05 4.02
C VAL A 3 -8.06 -8.35 3.36
N CYS A 4 -7.13 -9.28 3.18
CA CYS A 4 -7.48 -10.67 2.87
C CYS A 4 -8.13 -11.25 4.14
N TRP A 5 -9.44 -11.43 4.11
CA TRP A 5 -10.19 -12.06 5.21
C TRP A 5 -9.96 -13.58 5.27
N ASP A 6 -9.34 -14.16 4.24
CA ASP A 6 -9.14 -15.61 4.11
C ASP A 6 -7.88 -16.14 4.82
N LEU A 7 -7.12 -15.27 5.51
CA LEU A 7 -5.97 -15.65 6.34
C LEU A 7 -6.22 -15.26 7.82
N PRO A 8 -6.75 -16.18 8.64
CA PRO A 8 -7.18 -15.90 10.02
C PRO A 8 -6.10 -15.34 10.96
N SER A 9 -4.82 -15.48 10.59
CA SER A 9 -3.67 -15.13 11.40
C SER A 9 -2.78 -14.01 10.82
N ALA A 10 -3.14 -13.42 9.67
CA ALA A 10 -2.23 -12.56 8.92
C ALA A 10 -2.84 -11.21 8.52
N ALA A 11 -3.16 -10.37 9.50
CA ALA A 11 -3.55 -9.00 9.23
C ALA A 11 -2.34 -8.15 8.77
N ALA A 12 -2.63 -7.13 7.95
CA ALA A 12 -1.65 -6.12 7.50
C ALA A 12 -0.44 -6.71 6.74
N GLU A 13 0.78 -6.25 7.02
CA GLU A 13 2.03 -6.66 6.35
C GLU A 13 2.25 -8.19 6.36
N ALA A 14 1.79 -8.87 7.41
CA ALA A 14 1.87 -10.33 7.50
C ALA A 14 1.12 -11.03 6.35
N GLY A 15 -0.04 -10.51 5.94
CA GLY A 15 -0.81 -11.06 4.81
C GLY A 15 -0.08 -10.93 3.46
N ARG A 16 0.71 -9.86 3.27
CA ARG A 16 1.53 -9.68 2.06
C ARG A 16 2.65 -10.71 1.99
N VAL A 17 3.28 -11.02 3.13
CA VAL A 17 4.36 -12.02 3.23
C VAL A 17 3.87 -13.42 2.84
N TYR A 18 2.68 -13.83 3.27
CA TYR A 18 2.11 -15.13 2.89
C TYR A 18 1.75 -15.23 1.40
N GLY A 19 1.41 -14.11 0.75
CA GLY A 19 1.12 -14.09 -0.69
C GLY A 19 2.36 -14.06 -1.59
N GLN A 20 3.53 -13.70 -1.05
CA GLN A 20 4.79 -13.53 -1.81
C GLN A 20 5.84 -14.60 -1.51
N GLN A 21 5.72 -15.37 -0.40
CA GLN A 21 6.68 -16.41 -0.01
C GLN A 21 6.00 -17.68 0.50
N ASN A 22 6.68 -18.82 0.39
CA ASN A 22 6.27 -20.07 1.04
C ASN A 22 6.00 -19.81 2.53
N ALA A 23 4.88 -20.30 3.06
CA ALA A 23 4.38 -20.09 4.43
C ALA A 23 5.32 -20.50 5.58
N LYS A 24 6.55 -20.93 5.28
CA LYS A 24 7.61 -21.36 6.20
C LYS A 24 8.76 -20.34 6.33
N GLY A 25 8.74 -19.22 5.63
CA GLY A 25 9.78 -18.19 5.69
C GLY A 25 9.59 -17.24 6.88
N GLN A 26 10.62 -17.08 7.71
CA GLN A 26 10.67 -15.96 8.66
C GLN A 26 11.09 -14.70 7.90
N VAL A 27 10.16 -13.78 7.67
CA VAL A 27 10.46 -12.47 7.08
C VAL A 27 10.63 -11.46 8.18
N ASN A 28 11.70 -10.66 8.10
CA ASN A 28 11.87 -9.53 8.99
C ASN A 28 10.82 -8.45 8.67
N THR A 29 9.84 -8.30 9.55
CA THR A 29 8.77 -7.29 9.47
C THR A 29 9.03 -6.06 10.35
N SER A 30 10.26 -5.91 10.86
CA SER A 30 10.66 -4.75 11.66
C SER A 30 10.52 -3.48 10.83
N LYS A 31 9.80 -2.51 11.37
CA LYS A 31 9.63 -1.19 10.75
C LYS A 31 10.89 -0.36 10.99
N PRO A 32 11.28 0.52 10.04
CA PRO A 32 12.37 1.46 10.26
C PRO A 32 12.05 2.39 11.45
N PRO A 33 13.04 2.99 12.12
CA PRO A 33 12.76 3.96 13.18
C PRO A 33 12.11 5.24 12.62
N LEU A 34 11.24 5.87 13.40
CA LEU A 34 10.69 7.19 13.10
C LEU A 34 11.58 8.31 13.67
N PRO A 35 11.54 9.52 13.09
CA PRO A 35 12.23 10.67 13.66
C PRO A 35 11.81 10.97 15.10
N PRO A 36 12.71 11.52 15.94
CA PRO A 36 12.37 11.90 17.31
C PRO A 36 11.12 12.78 17.39
N GLY A 37 10.19 12.44 18.28
CA GLY A 37 8.93 13.16 18.46
C GLY A 37 7.80 12.79 17.48
N VAL A 38 8.09 12.04 16.41
CA VAL A 38 7.07 11.55 15.48
C VAL A 38 6.49 10.23 15.99
N LYS A 39 5.19 10.24 16.30
CA LYS A 39 4.45 9.02 16.65
C LYS A 39 4.07 8.25 15.38
N ALA A 40 4.01 6.93 15.47
CA ALA A 40 3.55 6.08 14.37
C ALA A 40 2.10 6.41 13.93
N GLY A 41 1.26 6.90 14.85
CA GLY A 41 -0.12 7.29 14.55
C GLY A 41 -1.11 6.12 14.55
N ALA A 42 -2.32 6.36 14.03
CA ALA A 42 -3.41 5.37 13.97
C ALA A 42 -3.21 4.34 12.82
N HIS A 43 -4.19 3.46 12.62
CA HIS A 43 -4.22 2.44 11.55
C HIS A 43 -2.96 1.55 11.51
N GLY A 44 -2.56 0.99 12.66
CA GLY A 44 -1.37 0.13 12.77
C GLY A 44 -0.03 0.88 12.70
N GLY A 45 -0.08 2.20 12.87
CA GLY A 45 1.08 3.08 12.86
C GLY A 45 1.54 3.51 11.48
N SER A 46 0.73 3.32 10.43
CA SER A 46 1.12 3.60 9.04
C SER A 46 1.35 5.09 8.76
N HIS A 47 0.62 5.97 9.44
CA HIS A 47 0.63 7.41 9.17
C HIS A 47 2.02 8.02 9.33
N GLY A 48 2.69 7.71 10.45
CA GLY A 48 4.03 8.22 10.75
C GLY A 48 5.06 7.75 9.73
N TYR A 49 5.01 6.48 9.33
CA TYR A 49 5.95 5.92 8.36
C TYR A 49 5.77 6.48 6.95
N LEU A 50 4.53 6.55 6.46
CA LEU A 50 4.24 7.12 5.14
C LEU A 50 4.66 8.60 5.06
N THR A 51 4.36 9.36 6.12
CA THR A 51 4.76 10.78 6.18
C THR A 51 6.28 10.91 6.24
N SER A 52 6.95 10.11 7.09
CA SER A 52 8.41 10.14 7.21
C SER A 52 9.10 9.78 5.90
N GLU A 53 8.62 8.78 5.16
CA GLU A 53 9.18 8.38 3.87
C GLU A 53 9.06 9.50 2.84
N PHE A 54 7.89 10.13 2.75
CA PHE A 54 7.64 11.21 1.80
C PHE A 54 8.51 12.45 2.08
N VAL A 55 8.59 12.89 3.33
CA VAL A 55 9.45 14.02 3.72
C VAL A 55 10.92 13.70 3.48
N ASP A 56 11.34 12.48 3.83
CA ASP A 56 12.70 12.02 3.59
C ASP A 56 13.06 12.00 2.09
N ALA A 57 12.11 11.61 1.23
CA ALA A 57 12.31 11.60 -0.21
C ALA A 57 12.62 12.99 -0.76
N ILE A 58 11.90 14.00 -0.28
CA ILE A 58 12.11 15.41 -0.63
C ILE A 58 13.48 15.89 -0.15
N LEU A 59 13.81 15.65 1.13
CA LEU A 59 15.07 16.13 1.72
C LEU A 59 16.31 15.51 1.05
N ARG A 60 16.18 14.31 0.50
CA ARG A 60 17.27 13.56 -0.16
C ARG A 60 17.25 13.64 -1.68
N ASP A 61 16.38 14.45 -2.26
CA ASP A 61 16.20 14.55 -3.72
C ASP A 61 16.07 13.19 -4.41
N ARG A 62 15.28 12.29 -3.80
CA ARG A 62 15.03 10.95 -4.31
C ARG A 62 13.56 10.79 -4.67
N LYS A 63 13.30 9.85 -5.57
CA LYS A 63 11.93 9.42 -5.87
C LYS A 63 11.30 8.82 -4.60
N PRO A 64 10.07 9.23 -4.21
CA PRO A 64 9.37 8.60 -3.10
C PRO A 64 9.03 7.15 -3.46
N TRP A 65 8.88 6.31 -2.45
CA TRP A 65 8.51 4.91 -2.68
C TRP A 65 7.15 4.77 -3.35
N VAL A 66 6.19 5.59 -2.91
CA VAL A 66 4.88 5.73 -3.56
C VAL A 66 4.93 6.93 -4.51
N ASP A 67 5.25 6.66 -5.77
CA ASP A 67 5.27 7.66 -6.82
C ASP A 67 3.87 7.89 -7.46
N VAL A 68 3.82 8.76 -8.46
CA VAL A 68 2.56 9.06 -9.17
C VAL A 68 1.99 7.85 -9.92
N ALA A 69 2.81 7.00 -10.53
CA ALA A 69 2.33 5.83 -11.24
C ALA A 69 1.75 4.79 -10.26
N GLN A 70 2.43 4.54 -9.14
CA GLN A 70 1.90 3.69 -8.08
C GLN A 70 0.60 4.25 -7.49
N SER A 71 0.56 5.56 -7.23
CA SER A 71 -0.65 6.24 -6.74
C SER A 71 -1.82 6.02 -7.69
N LEU A 72 -1.63 6.26 -9.00
CA LEU A 72 -2.66 6.05 -10.02
C LEU A 72 -3.10 4.58 -10.09
N ASN A 73 -2.15 3.65 -10.08
CA ASN A 73 -2.48 2.21 -10.14
C ASN A 73 -3.25 1.74 -8.91
N MET A 74 -3.10 2.38 -7.75
CA MET A 74 -3.90 2.08 -6.55
C MET A 74 -5.29 2.74 -6.56
N THR A 75 -5.46 3.90 -7.20
CA THR A 75 -6.71 4.67 -7.12
C THR A 75 -7.65 4.48 -8.31
N VAL A 76 -7.12 4.33 -9.53
CA VAL A 76 -7.92 4.35 -10.76
C VAL A 76 -8.89 3.17 -10.87
N ALA A 77 -8.56 2.03 -10.26
CA ALA A 77 -9.48 0.89 -10.18
C ALA A 77 -10.83 1.26 -9.54
N GLY A 78 -10.84 2.16 -8.54
CA GLY A 78 -12.07 2.64 -7.91
C GLY A 78 -12.94 3.47 -8.86
N ILE A 79 -12.32 4.29 -9.71
CA ILE A 79 -13.03 5.08 -10.74
C ILE A 79 -13.64 4.15 -11.80
N VAL A 80 -12.87 3.17 -12.27
CA VAL A 80 -13.35 2.18 -13.26
C VAL A 80 -14.45 1.31 -12.66
N ALA A 81 -14.35 0.92 -11.39
CA ALA A 81 -15.40 0.18 -10.69
C ALA A 81 -16.70 0.99 -10.60
N HIS A 82 -16.61 2.30 -10.32
CA HIS A 82 -17.78 3.18 -10.35
C HIS A 82 -18.41 3.25 -11.75
N GLN A 83 -17.60 3.38 -12.80
CA GLN A 83 -18.08 3.36 -14.19
C GLN A 83 -18.74 2.03 -14.58
N SER A 84 -18.18 0.91 -14.11
CA SER A 84 -18.75 -0.43 -14.31
C SER A 84 -20.13 -0.53 -13.64
N ALA A 85 -20.27 -0.03 -12.42
CA ALA A 85 -21.54 -0.03 -11.70
C ALA A 85 -22.64 0.79 -12.41
N LEU A 86 -22.28 1.90 -13.05
CA LEU A 86 -23.21 2.70 -13.88
C LEU A 86 -23.66 1.99 -15.17
N LYS A 87 -22.99 0.90 -15.54
CA LYS A 87 -23.26 0.08 -16.73
C LYS A 87 -23.63 -1.35 -16.34
N ASP A 88 -24.45 -1.49 -15.31
CA ASP A 88 -24.97 -2.78 -14.83
C ASP A 88 -23.87 -3.83 -14.52
N GLY A 89 -22.68 -3.37 -14.12
CA GLY A 89 -21.55 -4.23 -13.78
C GLY A 89 -20.73 -4.71 -14.98
N GLU A 90 -20.74 -3.99 -16.11
CA GLU A 90 -19.91 -4.29 -17.28
C GLU A 90 -18.43 -4.50 -16.87
N LEU A 91 -17.78 -5.54 -17.42
CA LEU A 91 -16.35 -5.76 -17.24
C LEU A 91 -15.53 -4.71 -18.01
N LEU A 92 -14.95 -3.76 -17.28
CA LEU A 92 -14.13 -2.68 -17.86
C LEU A 92 -12.63 -2.92 -17.63
N LYS A 93 -11.81 -2.48 -18.60
CA LYS A 93 -10.34 -2.55 -18.48
C LYS A 93 -9.83 -1.49 -17.52
N ILE A 94 -8.95 -1.89 -16.60
CA ILE A 94 -8.25 -0.98 -15.69
C ILE A 94 -6.95 -0.51 -16.37
N PRO A 95 -6.75 0.79 -16.61
CA PRO A 95 -5.51 1.31 -17.18
C PRO A 95 -4.33 1.06 -16.24
N GLN A 96 -3.16 0.78 -16.83
CA GLN A 96 -1.91 0.55 -16.12
C GLN A 96 -0.92 1.67 -16.44
N TYR A 97 -0.39 2.33 -15.41
CA TYR A 97 0.55 3.44 -15.53
C TYR A 97 1.97 3.01 -15.18
N LYS A 98 2.94 3.53 -15.93
CA LYS A 98 4.38 3.35 -15.71
C LYS A 98 5.10 4.67 -15.97
N LEU A 99 6.19 4.91 -15.23
CA LEU A 99 7.11 6.03 -15.43
C LEU A 99 8.28 5.62 -16.32
#